data_AF-A0A660QL56-F1
#
_entry.id   AF-A0A660QL56-F1
#
_cell.length_a   1.000
_cell.length_b   1.000
_cell.length_c   1.000
_cell.angle_alpha   90.00
_cell.angle_beta   90.00
_cell.angle_gamma   90.00
#
_symmetry.space_group_name_H-M   'P 1'
#
loop_
_entity.id
_entity.type
_entity.pdbx_description
1 polymer ?
#
loop_
_entity_poly.entity_id
_entity_poly.type
_entity_poly.pdbx_seq_one_letter_code
_entity_poly.pdbx_strand_id
1 'polypeptide(L)' 'HGFTAWLSMDKNMACGVGACLTCVIKRKTADGWEWARCCKDGPVFESREILWEE' A
#
# COMPACT_ATOMS: atom_id res chain seq x y z
N HIS A 1 4.76 -3.56 -21.66
CA HIS A 1 3.35 -3.51 -22.13
C HIS A 1 2.56 -2.56 -21.22
N GLY A 2 1.86 -1.56 -21.76
CA GLY A 2 1.21 -0.47 -20.98
C GLY A 2 -0.06 -0.87 -20.21
N PHE A 3 -0.09 -2.08 -19.66
CA PHE A 3 -1.25 -2.59 -18.93
C PHE A 3 -1.36 -1.94 -17.55
N THR A 4 -2.61 -1.80 -17.09
CA THR A 4 -2.91 -1.48 -15.69
C THR A 4 -2.95 -2.78 -14.91
N ALA A 5 -2.28 -2.81 -13.76
CA ALA A 5 -2.25 -3.97 -12.89
C ALA A 5 -2.64 -3.57 -11.47
N TRP A 6 -3.30 -4.49 -10.78
CA TRP A 6 -3.65 -4.36 -9.37
C TRP A 6 -2.92 -5.45 -8.58
N LEU A 7 -2.37 -5.05 -7.44
CA LEU A 7 -1.50 -5.90 -6.64
C LEU A 7 -2.08 -6.01 -5.24
N SER A 8 -2.21 -7.25 -4.76
CA SER A 8 -2.50 -7.52 -3.36
C SER A 8 -1.20 -7.41 -2.57
N MET A 9 -1.05 -6.35 -1.79
CA MET A 9 0.14 -6.06 -1.01
C MET A 9 0.03 -6.67 0.38
N ASP A 10 1.10 -7.33 0.81
CA ASP A 10 1.24 -7.87 2.16
C ASP A 10 2.45 -7.26 2.89
N LYS A 11 2.25 -6.98 4.18
CA LYS A 11 3.23 -6.46 5.12
C LYS A 11 2.84 -6.99 6.50
N ASN A 12 3.81 -7.20 7.37
CA ASN A 12 3.57 -7.74 8.71
C ASN A 12 2.39 -7.06 9.42
N MET A 13 1.31 -7.82 9.61
CA MET A 13 0.09 -7.36 10.25
C MET A 13 0.03 -7.88 11.68
N ALA A 14 0.04 -6.99 12.67
CA ALA A 14 -0.19 -7.38 14.06
C ALA A 14 -1.69 -7.36 14.40
N CYS A 15 -2.36 -6.21 14.23
CA CYS A 15 -3.76 -6.08 14.63
C CYS A 15 -4.79 -6.41 13.53
N GLY A 16 -4.42 -6.31 12.24
CA GLY A 16 -5.33 -6.51 11.11
C GLY A 16 -6.51 -5.51 11.00
N VAL A 17 -6.62 -4.52 11.89
CA VAL A 17 -7.77 -3.59 11.97
C VAL A 17 -7.37 -2.11 11.83
N GLY A 18 -6.11 -1.83 11.50
CA GLY A 18 -5.60 -0.48 11.22
C GLY A 18 -5.15 0.32 12.44
N ALA A 19 -5.11 -0.29 13.63
CA ALA A 19 -4.72 0.37 14.88
C ALA A 19 -3.21 0.40 15.13
N CYS A 20 -2.49 -0.69 14.79
CA CYS A 20 -1.07 -0.86 15.15
C CYS A 20 -0.07 -0.23 14.18
N LEU A 21 -0.52 0.18 12.98
CA LEU A 21 0.30 0.77 11.92
C LEU A 21 1.48 -0.11 11.41
N THR A 22 1.59 -1.37 11.82
CA THR A 22 2.69 -2.26 11.39
C THR A 22 2.64 -2.61 9.91
N CYS A 23 1.47 -2.50 9.28
CA CYS A 23 1.21 -2.88 7.90
C CYS A 23 1.23 -1.69 6.92
N VAL A 24 1.90 -0.59 7.28
CA VAL A 24 1.95 0.59 6.41
C VAL A 24 2.90 0.40 5.21
N ILE A 25 2.50 0.97 4.08
CA ILE A 25 3.28 1.06 2.84
C ILE A 25 3.27 2.51 2.34
N LYS A 26 4.27 2.88 1.53
CA LYS A 26 4.30 4.18 0.86
C LYS A 26 3.46 4.13 -0.40
N ARG A 27 2.47 5.01 -0.47
CA ARG A 27 1.58 5.20 -1.63
C ARG A 27 1.88 6.54 -2.28
N LYS A 28 2.01 6.56 -3.60
CA LYS A 28 2.20 7.77 -4.40
C LYS A 28 0.90 8.56 -4.48
N THR A 29 1.01 9.87 -4.32
CA THR A 29 -0.08 10.83 -4.46
C THR A 29 0.30 11.91 -5.48
N ALA A 30 -0.63 12.82 -5.80
CA ALA A 30 -0.35 13.94 -6.69
C ALA A 30 0.76 14.87 -6.14
N ASP A 31 0.81 15.02 -4.81
CA ASP A 31 1.71 15.96 -4.11
C ASP A 31 2.98 15.26 -3.56
N GLY A 32 3.15 13.96 -3.81
CA GLY A 32 4.30 13.19 -3.32
C GLY A 32 3.90 11.79 -2.89
N TRP A 33 3.92 11.54 -1.58
CA TRP A 33 3.62 10.23 -1.01
C TRP A 33 2.91 10.33 0.34
N GLU A 34 2.10 9.31 0.65
CA GLU A 34 1.42 9.13 1.92
C GLU A 34 1.61 7.71 2.46
N TRP A 35 1.36 7.52 3.75
CA TRP A 35 1.30 6.18 4.36
C TRP A 35 -0.10 5.59 4.16
N ALA A 36 -0.18 4.42 3.53
CA ALA A 36 -1.38 3.62 3.42
C ALA A 36 -1.24 2.32 4.23
N ARG A 37 -2.29 1.91 4.94
CA ARG A 37 -2.30 0.67 5.74
C ARG A 37 -2.86 -0.47 4.90
N CYS A 38 -2.09 -1.53 4.66
CA CYS A 38 -2.57 -2.67 3.87
C CYS A 38 -3.86 -3.29 4.43
N CYS A 39 -4.00 -3.40 5.75
CA CYS A 39 -5.17 -4.01 6.37
C CYS A 39 -6.45 -3.14 6.36
N LYS A 40 -6.34 -1.84 6.08
CA LYS A 40 -7.47 -0.89 6.20
C LYS A 40 -7.74 -0.10 4.93
N ASP A 41 -6.68 0.39 4.30
CA ASP A 41 -6.72 1.18 3.07
C ASP A 41 -6.46 0.29 1.83
N GLY A 42 -5.90 -0.91 2.03
CA GLY A 42 -5.70 -1.97 1.03
C GLY A 42 -6.66 -3.15 1.19
N PRO A 43 -6.24 -4.40 0.89
CA PRO A 43 -4.89 -4.85 0.54
C PRO A 43 -4.56 -4.70 -0.96
N VAL A 44 -5.54 -4.38 -1.80
CA VAL A 44 -5.37 -4.27 -3.25
C VAL A 44 -5.11 -2.82 -3.65
N PHE A 45 -3.99 -2.58 -4.33
CA PHE A 45 -3.58 -1.26 -4.81
C PHE A 45 -3.25 -1.30 -6.29
N GLU A 46 -3.34 -0.15 -6.96
CA GLU A 46 -2.86 -0.04 -8.34
C GLU A 46 -1.32 -0.04 -8.37
N SER A 47 -0.75 -0.76 -9.33
CA SER A 47 0.68 -1.05 -9.42
C SER A 47 1.59 0.19 -9.44
N ARG A 48 1.12 1.31 -10.01
CA ARG A 48 1.86 2.57 -10.17
C ARG A 48 1.65 3.51 -8.97
N GLU A 49 0.68 3.22 -8.11
CA GLU A 49 0.50 3.92 -6.84
C GLU A 49 1.47 3.42 -5.75
N ILE A 50 2.08 2.25 -5.92
CA ILE A 50 3.03 1.71 -4.94
C ILE A 50 4.42 2.27 -5.15
N LEU A 51 5.01 2.85 -4.10
CA LEU A 51 6.43 3.20 -4.05
C LEU A 51 7.22 2.01 -3.51
N TRP A 52 7.91 1.34 -4.43
CA TRP A 52 8.81 0.23 -4.10
C TRP A 52 10.08 0.78 -3.43
N GLU A 53 10.44 0.22 -2.29
CA GLU A 53 11.75 0.45 -1.66
C GLU A 53 12.82 -0.36 -2.43
N GLU A 54 14.05 0.13 -2.45
CA GLU A 54 15.22 -0.63 -2.90
C GLU A 54 15.76 -1.50 -1.75
#